data_AF-M1BVR1-F1
#
_entry.id   AF-M1BVR1-F1
#
_cell.length_a   1.000
_cell.length_b   1.000
_cell.length_c   1.000
_cell.angle_alpha   90.00
_cell.angle_beta   90.00
_cell.angle_gamma   90.00
#
_symmetry.space_group_name_H-M   'P 1'
#
loop_
_entity.id
_entity.type
_entity.pdbx_description
1 polymer ?
#
loop_
_entity_poly.entity_id
_entity_poly.type
_entity_poly.pdbx_seq_one_letter_code
_entity_poly.pdbx_strand_id
1 'polypeptide(L)'
;MKKLMWWAAWCTYEEDFKDQLNALGALSEEAAKDLVKFPPQKWCRTYFDTVCKNQMVDNNFTESFNSWILVPRGKPILKMLEEIRVKIMNRLRKKEKEAETWNIYYKHSPKCMELFITYSKIANLCKLEFNGDLGFEVSEGEDRHIVNIVEKKCSCR
;
A
#
# COMPACT_ATOMS: atom_id res chain seq x y z
N MET A 1 4.14 -18.51 12.71
CA MET A 1 5.33 -17.82 12.17
C MET A 1 5.08 -17.11 10.83
N LYS A 2 4.84 -17.82 9.70
CA LYS A 2 4.64 -17.16 8.37
C LYS A 2 3.52 -16.10 8.35
N LYS A 3 2.41 -16.34 9.05
CA LYS A 3 1.30 -15.36 9.14
C LYS A 3 1.73 -14.06 9.84
N LEU A 4 2.42 -14.15 10.98
CA LEU A 4 2.91 -13.00 11.74
C LEU A 4 3.89 -12.15 10.92
N MET A 5 4.79 -12.80 10.17
CA MET A 5 5.68 -12.12 9.24
C MET A 5 4.91 -11.32 8.18
N TRP A 6 3.87 -11.92 7.58
CA TRP A 6 3.04 -11.20 6.62
C TRP A 6 2.23 -10.08 7.27
N TRP A 7 1.67 -10.29 8.47
CA TRP A 7 0.99 -9.22 9.19
C TRP A 7 1.92 -8.04 9.44
N ALA A 8 3.15 -8.28 9.93
CA ALA A 8 4.16 -7.23 10.09
C ALA A 8 4.47 -6.50 8.77
N ALA A 9 4.51 -7.20 7.63
CA ALA A 9 4.72 -6.55 6.33
C ALA A 9 3.53 -5.68 5.89
N TRP A 10 2.31 -6.08 6.26
CA TRP A 10 1.06 -5.43 5.87
C TRP A 10 0.57 -4.34 6.85
N CYS A 11 1.22 -4.17 8.00
CA CYS A 11 0.95 -3.10 8.96
C CYS A 11 0.90 -1.74 8.26
N THR A 12 -0.01 -0.88 8.72
CA THR A 12 -0.23 0.44 8.12
C THR A 12 0.37 1.58 8.93
N TYR A 13 0.66 1.38 10.22
CA TYR A 13 1.27 2.34 11.14
C TYR A 13 2.33 1.66 12.03
N GLU A 14 3.09 2.45 12.78
CA GLU A 14 4.30 1.99 13.46
C GLU A 14 4.02 1.15 14.72
N GLU A 15 2.98 1.50 15.46
CA GLU A 15 2.57 0.79 16.67
C GLU A 15 2.16 -0.65 16.36
N ASP A 16 1.26 -0.87 15.38
CA ASP A 16 0.87 -2.23 14.95
C ASP A 16 2.09 -3.02 14.44
N PHE A 17 3.01 -2.38 13.72
CA PHE A 17 4.25 -3.04 13.30
C PHE A 17 5.08 -3.56 14.50
N LYS A 18 5.22 -2.74 15.55
CA LYS A 18 5.92 -3.14 16.78
C LYS A 18 5.19 -4.28 17.49
N ASP A 19 3.86 -4.24 17.54
CA ASP A 19 3.06 -5.29 18.17
C ASP A 19 3.18 -6.62 17.42
N GLN A 20 3.11 -6.61 16.08
CA GLN A 20 3.33 -7.82 15.29
C GLN A 20 4.76 -8.35 15.44
N LEU A 21 5.75 -7.47 15.56
CA LEU A 21 7.15 -7.85 15.77
C LEU A 21 7.37 -8.46 17.17
N ASN A 22 6.75 -7.90 18.21
CA ASN A 22 6.77 -8.43 19.57
C ASN A 22 6.09 -9.80 19.63
N ALA A 23 4.94 -9.96 18.97
CA ALA A 23 4.25 -11.24 18.85
C ALA A 23 5.11 -12.28 18.13
N LEU A 24 5.84 -11.90 17.07
CA LEU A 24 6.79 -12.78 16.40
C LEU A 24 7.96 -13.16 17.31
N GLY A 25 8.52 -12.21 18.05
CA GLY A 25 9.62 -12.42 18.99
C GLY A 25 9.26 -13.36 20.15
N ALA A 26 8.02 -13.30 20.63
CA ALA A 26 7.50 -14.23 21.64
C ALA A 26 7.44 -15.69 21.13
N LEU A 27 7.33 -15.91 19.82
CA LEU A 27 7.42 -17.25 19.21
C LEU A 27 8.86 -17.65 18.87
N SER A 28 9.67 -16.72 18.35
CA SER A 28 11.09 -16.92 18.04
C SER A 28 11.78 -15.57 17.96
N GLU A 29 12.71 -15.35 18.88
CA GLU A 29 13.51 -14.13 18.94
C GLU A 29 14.44 -14.03 17.72
N GLU A 30 15.00 -15.15 17.25
CA GLU A 30 15.83 -15.16 16.04
C GLU A 30 15.04 -14.73 14.81
N ALA A 31 13.80 -15.22 14.65
CA ALA A 31 12.97 -14.87 13.51
C ALA A 31 12.63 -13.36 13.47
N ALA A 32 12.35 -12.77 14.64
CA ALA A 32 12.11 -11.32 14.73
C ALA A 32 13.37 -10.52 14.38
N LYS A 33 14.54 -10.92 14.89
CA LYS A 33 15.84 -10.30 14.57
C LYS A 33 16.17 -10.40 13.08
N ASP A 34 15.97 -11.56 12.48
CA ASP A 34 16.23 -11.78 11.05
C ASP A 34 15.30 -10.95 10.17
N LEU A 35 14.04 -10.76 10.59
CA LEU A 35 13.07 -9.96 9.85
C LEU A 35 13.49 -8.49 9.77
N VAL A 36 13.93 -7.89 10.89
CA VAL A 36 14.35 -6.48 10.94
C VAL A 36 15.79 -6.23 10.47
N LYS A 37 16.57 -7.30 10.25
CA LYS A 37 17.89 -7.20 9.62
C LYS A 37 17.79 -6.56 8.23
N PHE A 38 16.69 -6.79 7.52
CA PHE A 38 16.37 -6.10 6.28
C PHE A 38 15.62 -4.79 6.59
N PRO A 39 16.04 -3.64 6.02
CA PRO A 39 15.40 -2.35 6.30
C PRO A 39 13.89 -2.38 6.08
N PRO A 40 13.05 -2.15 7.11
CA PRO A 40 11.59 -2.20 7.02
C PRO A 40 11.00 -1.29 5.94
N GLN A 41 11.69 -0.19 5.60
CA GLN A 41 11.32 0.73 4.53
C GLN A 41 11.20 0.06 3.15
N LYS A 42 11.83 -1.10 2.95
CA LYS A 42 11.83 -1.82 1.67
C LYS A 42 10.70 -2.83 1.53
N TRP A 43 10.03 -3.21 2.61
CA TRP A 43 9.11 -4.35 2.61
C TRP A 43 7.87 -4.19 3.50
N CYS A 44 7.87 -3.26 4.46
CA CYS A 44 6.75 -3.00 5.35
C CYS A 44 5.99 -1.75 4.92
N ARG A 45 4.67 -1.90 4.77
CA ARG A 45 3.78 -0.86 4.26
C ARG A 45 3.73 0.39 5.13
N THR A 46 3.88 0.26 6.45
CA THR A 46 4.00 1.37 7.40
C THR A 46 4.98 2.43 6.93
N TYR A 47 6.08 2.01 6.31
CA TYR A 47 7.18 2.89 5.91
C TYR A 47 7.20 3.24 4.42
N PHE A 48 6.20 2.80 3.65
CA PHE A 48 6.12 3.15 2.23
C PHE A 48 5.72 4.60 2.03
N ASP A 49 6.23 5.16 0.92
CA ASP A 49 5.95 6.52 0.47
C ASP A 49 4.43 6.79 0.38
N THR A 50 4.02 7.93 0.94
CA THR A 50 2.62 8.35 1.01
C THR A 50 2.14 9.11 -0.23
N VAL A 51 3.07 9.56 -1.07
CA VAL A 51 2.85 10.14 -2.40
C VAL A 51 2.68 9.03 -3.44
N CYS A 52 3.66 8.14 -3.54
CA CYS A 52 3.67 7.00 -4.47
C CYS A 52 3.01 5.77 -3.85
N LYS A 53 1.68 5.80 -3.71
CA LYS A 53 0.91 4.75 -3.01
C LYS A 53 0.93 3.43 -3.78
N ASN A 54 1.46 2.38 -3.16
CA ASN A 54 1.32 0.99 -3.61
C ASN A 54 0.51 0.20 -2.57
N GLN A 55 -0.43 -0.61 -3.04
CA GLN A 55 -1.20 -1.51 -2.18
C GLN A 55 -0.45 -2.79 -1.87
N MET A 56 0.45 -3.24 -2.75
CA MET A 56 1.18 -4.50 -2.61
C MET A 56 2.47 -4.29 -1.83
N VAL A 57 2.76 -5.22 -0.92
CA VAL A 57 4.01 -5.27 -0.13
C VAL A 57 4.96 -6.37 -0.60
N ASP A 58 4.53 -7.17 -1.57
CA ASP A 58 5.33 -8.23 -2.15
C ASP A 58 6.17 -7.73 -3.34
N ASN A 59 7.09 -8.57 -3.80
CA ASN A 59 7.97 -8.27 -4.92
C ASN A 59 7.33 -8.52 -6.29
N ASN A 60 6.05 -8.93 -6.36
CA ASN A 60 5.39 -9.30 -7.62
C ASN A 60 5.38 -8.14 -8.62
N PHE A 61 5.24 -6.90 -8.15
CA PHE A 61 5.31 -5.73 -9.01
C PHE A 61 6.68 -5.62 -9.72
N THR A 62 7.75 -5.76 -8.94
CA THR A 62 9.14 -5.70 -9.44
C THR A 62 9.43 -6.85 -10.40
N GLU A 63 9.01 -8.07 -10.05
CA GLU A 63 9.16 -9.24 -10.92
C GLU A 63 8.40 -9.09 -12.23
N SER A 64 7.15 -8.62 -12.16
CA SER A 64 6.32 -8.35 -13.34
C SER A 64 6.95 -7.29 -14.24
N PHE A 65 7.45 -6.20 -13.66
CA PHE A 65 8.15 -5.16 -14.41
C PHE A 65 9.43 -5.68 -15.08
N ASN A 66 10.27 -6.41 -14.34
CA ASN A 66 11.51 -6.99 -14.86
C ASN A 66 11.25 -7.95 -16.02
N SER A 67 10.24 -8.82 -15.89
CA SER A 67 9.79 -9.70 -16.98
C SER A 67 9.27 -8.90 -18.17
N TRP A 68 8.50 -7.83 -17.92
CA TRP A 68 7.95 -6.98 -18.97
C TRP A 68 9.01 -6.24 -19.80
N ILE A 69 10.13 -5.86 -19.19
CA ILE A 69 11.25 -5.17 -19.88
C ILE A 69 12.40 -6.11 -20.28
N LEU A 70 12.27 -7.42 -20.09
CA LEU A 70 13.37 -8.38 -20.27
C LEU A 70 14.06 -8.26 -21.64
N VAL A 71 13.28 -8.22 -22.72
CA VAL A 71 13.81 -8.11 -24.09
C VAL A 71 14.39 -6.71 -24.39
N PRO A 72 13.67 -5.59 -24.13
CA PRO A 72 14.24 -4.25 -24.30
C PRO A 72 15.53 -4.01 -23.52
N ARG A 73 15.66 -4.55 -22.31
CA ARG A 73 16.82 -4.37 -21.43
C ARG A 73 18.13 -4.92 -22.02
N GLY A 74 18.07 -5.86 -22.95
CA GLY A 74 19.23 -6.41 -23.65
C GLY A 74 19.74 -5.56 -24.83
N LYS A 75 19.13 -4.39 -25.10
CA LYS A 75 19.42 -3.57 -26.30
C LYS A 75 20.27 -2.35 -25.95
N PRO A 76 20.94 -1.72 -26.93
CA PRO A 76 21.64 -0.44 -26.72
C PRO A 76 20.71 0.61 -26.13
N ILE A 77 21.25 1.53 -25.32
CA ILE A 77 20.47 2.47 -24.48
C ILE A 77 19.35 3.19 -25.24
N LEU A 78 19.64 3.71 -26.44
CA LEU A 78 18.66 4.42 -27.26
C LEU A 78 17.51 3.51 -27.69
N LYS A 79 17.83 2.28 -28.14
CA LYS A 79 16.84 1.30 -28.58
C LYS A 79 16.04 0.71 -27.42
N MET A 80 16.69 0.50 -26.27
CA MET A 80 16.03 0.08 -25.04
C MET A 80 14.98 1.10 -24.60
N LEU A 81 15.35 2.38 -24.53
CA LEU A 81 14.44 3.45 -24.10
C LEU A 81 13.28 3.63 -25.08
N GLU A 82 13.55 3.59 -26.38
CA GLU A 82 12.51 3.72 -27.41
C GLU A 82 11.49 2.58 -27.34
N GLU A 83 11.95 1.34 -27.16
CA GLU A 83 11.03 0.21 -27.01
C GLU A 83 10.23 0.28 -25.72
N ILE A 84 10.85 0.67 -24.59
CA ILE A 84 10.12 0.87 -23.33
C ILE A 84 9.07 1.97 -23.49
N ARG A 85 9.40 3.09 -24.15
CA ARG A 85 8.46 4.19 -24.44
C ARG A 85 7.24 3.70 -25.21
N VAL A 86 7.45 2.97 -26.32
CA VAL A 86 6.35 2.39 -27.12
C VAL A 86 5.52 1.39 -26.31
N LYS A 87 6.16 0.54 -25.49
CA LYS A 87 5.45 -0.40 -24.61
C LYS A 87 4.59 0.32 -23.56
N ILE A 88 5.09 1.42 -22.97
CA ILE A 88 4.32 2.26 -22.04
C ILE A 88 3.12 2.88 -22.76
N MET A 89 3.32 3.48 -23.95
CA MET A 89 2.23 4.08 -24.72
C MET A 89 1.11 3.08 -25.03
N ASN A 90 1.47 1.89 -25.52
CA ASN A 90 0.49 0.84 -25.81
C ASN A 90 -0.24 0.37 -24.55
N ARG A 91 0.47 0.27 -23.42
CA ARG A 91 -0.13 -0.10 -22.12
C ARG A 91 -1.10 0.97 -21.63
N LEU A 92 -0.75 2.25 -21.74
CA LEU A 92 -1.63 3.36 -21.37
C LEU A 92 -2.90 3.36 -22.23
N ARG A 93 -2.78 3.23 -23.54
CA ARG A 93 -3.95 3.17 -24.44
C ARG A 93 -4.86 1.98 -24.15
N LYS A 94 -4.29 0.81 -23.84
CA LYS A 94 -5.07 -0.36 -23.41
C LYS A 94 -5.80 -0.08 -22.09
N LYS A 95 -5.13 0.52 -21.11
CA LYS A 95 -5.70 0.84 -19.80
C LYS A 95 -6.78 1.91 -19.87
N GLU A 96 -6.63 2.89 -20.75
CA GLU A 96 -7.65 3.89 -21.06
C GLU A 96 -8.92 3.22 -21.60
N LYS A 97 -8.80 2.37 -22.63
CA LYS A 97 -9.95 1.59 -23.14
C LYS A 97 -10.59 0.69 -22.09
N GLU A 98 -9.80 0.07 -21.22
CA GLU A 98 -10.33 -0.69 -20.09
C GLU A 98 -11.13 0.22 -19.14
N ALA A 99 -10.63 1.42 -18.85
CA ALA A 99 -11.31 2.38 -17.99
C ALA A 99 -12.61 2.94 -18.59
N GLU A 100 -12.69 3.07 -19.92
CA GLU A 100 -13.93 3.44 -20.63
C GLU A 100 -15.06 2.42 -20.40
N THR A 101 -14.74 1.16 -20.10
CA THR A 101 -15.75 0.13 -19.79
C THR A 101 -16.21 0.14 -18.34
N TRP A 102 -15.60 0.96 -17.48
CA TRP A 102 -15.99 1.05 -16.08
C TRP A 102 -17.37 1.67 -15.94
N ASN A 103 -18.10 1.22 -14.92
CA ASN A 103 -19.47 1.65 -14.67
C ASN A 103 -19.54 3.20 -14.57
N ILE A 104 -20.40 3.79 -15.41
CA ILE A 104 -20.61 5.24 -15.53
C ILE A 104 -20.99 5.92 -14.21
N TYR A 105 -21.62 5.18 -13.28
CA TYR A 105 -22.06 5.71 -11.99
C TYR A 105 -20.89 5.90 -11.02
N TYR A 106 -19.88 5.04 -11.07
CA TYR A 106 -18.77 5.09 -10.13
C TYR A 106 -17.54 5.79 -10.70
N LYS A 107 -17.32 5.81 -12.03
CA LYS A 107 -16.14 6.43 -12.69
C LYS A 107 -14.78 6.10 -12.04
N HIS A 108 -14.72 5.03 -11.25
CA HIS A 108 -13.58 4.61 -10.45
C HIS A 108 -13.23 3.18 -10.80
N SER A 109 -11.97 2.80 -10.56
CA SER A 109 -11.53 1.43 -10.77
C SER A 109 -12.36 0.46 -9.93
N PRO A 110 -12.81 -0.69 -10.49
CA PRO A 110 -13.50 -1.71 -9.71
C PRO A 110 -12.74 -2.12 -8.45
N LYS A 111 -11.41 -2.21 -8.53
CA LYS A 111 -10.57 -2.58 -7.37
C LYS A 111 -10.55 -1.48 -6.31
N CYS A 112 -10.54 -0.21 -6.71
CA CYS A 112 -10.64 0.91 -5.77
C CYS A 112 -12.00 0.92 -5.06
N MET A 113 -13.08 0.63 -5.79
CA MET A 113 -14.43 0.54 -5.19
C MET A 113 -14.56 -0.65 -4.24
N GLU A 114 -14.00 -1.81 -4.58
CA GLU A 114 -13.94 -2.98 -3.70
C GLU A 114 -13.23 -2.65 -2.38
N LEU A 115 -12.07 -1.98 -2.46
CA LEU A 115 -11.32 -1.53 -1.28
C LEU A 115 -12.12 -0.49 -0.48
N PHE A 116 -12.73 0.49 -1.15
CA PHE A 116 -13.56 1.50 -0.50
C PHE A 116 -14.72 0.88 0.28
N ILE A 117 -15.46 -0.06 -0.31
CA ILE A 117 -16.55 -0.77 0.36
C ILE A 117 -16.03 -1.56 1.56
N THR A 118 -14.85 -2.20 1.42
CA THR A 118 -14.23 -2.95 2.51
C THR A 118 -13.86 -2.04 3.67
N TYR A 119 -13.19 -0.92 3.40
CA TYR A 119 -12.80 0.05 4.43
C TYR A 119 -14.00 0.78 5.04
N SER A 120 -15.06 1.04 4.26
CA SER A 120 -16.30 1.63 4.78
C SER A 120 -16.97 0.75 5.84
N LYS A 121 -16.89 -0.58 5.71
CA LYS A 121 -17.40 -1.50 6.75
C LYS A 121 -16.62 -1.38 8.05
N ILE A 122 -15.30 -1.19 7.97
CA ILE A 122 -14.43 -1.00 9.14
C ILE A 122 -14.70 0.38 9.76
N ALA A 123 -14.79 1.43 8.94
CA ALA A 123 -15.07 2.78 9.40
C ALA A 123 -16.40 2.91 10.17
N ASN A 124 -17.39 2.07 9.86
CA ASN A 124 -18.65 2.02 10.61
C ASN A 124 -18.50 1.52 12.06
N LEU A 125 -17.36 0.90 12.41
CA LEU A 125 -17.03 0.47 13.77
C LEU A 125 -16.29 1.58 14.55
N CYS A 126 -15.81 2.61 13.88
CA CYS A 126 -15.09 3.72 14.48
C CYS A 126 -16.05 4.73 15.10
N LYS A 127 -15.61 5.35 16.21
CA LYS A 127 -16.27 6.52 16.81
C LYS A 127 -15.54 7.78 16.38
N LEU A 128 -16.29 8.84 16.09
CA LEU A 128 -15.77 10.10 15.59
C LEU A 128 -16.16 11.23 16.53
N GLU A 129 -15.16 11.97 17.02
CA GLU A 129 -15.35 13.20 17.78
C GLU A 129 -14.76 14.37 17.00
N PHE A 130 -15.60 15.35 16.66
CA PHE A 130 -15.20 16.51 15.87
C PHE A 130 -14.62 17.61 16.76
N ASN A 131 -13.46 18.17 16.40
CA ASN A 131 -12.80 19.20 17.20
C ASN A 131 -13.37 20.62 17.01
N GLY A 132 -14.38 20.80 16.14
CA GLY A 132 -14.97 22.10 15.83
C GLY A 132 -14.36 22.81 14.61
N ASP A 133 -13.33 22.25 13.96
CA ASP A 133 -12.67 22.85 12.79
C ASP A 133 -12.31 21.82 11.69
N LEU A 134 -11.05 21.38 11.59
CA LEU A 134 -10.56 20.48 10.53
C LEU A 134 -10.14 19.09 11.04
N GLY A 135 -10.19 18.89 12.36
CA GLY A 135 -9.67 17.71 13.03
C GLY A 135 -10.76 16.81 13.60
N PHE A 136 -10.51 15.52 13.54
CA PHE A 136 -11.37 14.49 14.13
C PHE A 136 -10.52 13.59 15.01
N GLU A 137 -10.98 13.32 16.23
CA GLU A 137 -10.50 12.17 16.99
C GLU A 137 -11.29 10.94 16.54
N VAL A 138 -10.58 9.96 16.00
CA VAL A 138 -11.12 8.69 15.52
C VAL A 138 -10.72 7.61 16.50
N SER A 139 -11.69 6.92 17.07
CA SER A 139 -11.46 5.81 18.00
C SER A 139 -11.91 4.48 17.40
N GLU A 140 -11.03 3.47 17.44
CA GLU A 140 -11.32 2.08 17.06
C GLU A 140 -10.88 1.16 18.21
N GLY A 141 -11.84 0.65 18.99
CA GLY A 141 -11.50 -0.13 20.19
C GLY A 141 -10.76 0.71 21.24
N GLU A 142 -9.53 0.32 21.56
CA GLU A 142 -8.64 1.04 22.49
C GLU A 142 -7.78 2.10 21.78
N ASP A 143 -7.64 2.02 20.46
CA ASP A 143 -6.82 2.92 19.67
C ASP A 143 -7.53 4.23 19.40
N ARG A 144 -6.79 5.34 19.50
CA ARG A 144 -7.27 6.68 19.18
C ARG A 144 -6.26 7.44 18.34
N HIS A 145 -6.76 8.04 17.27
CA HIS A 145 -5.93 8.80 16.35
C HIS A 145 -6.58 10.12 15.98
N ILE A 146 -5.76 11.15 15.81
CA ILE A 146 -6.19 12.45 15.33
C ILE A 146 -6.04 12.46 13.81
N VAL A 147 -7.13 12.75 13.10
CA VAL A 147 -7.16 12.85 11.64
C VAL A 147 -7.43 14.28 11.24
N ASN A 148 -6.54 14.85 10.43
CA ASN A 148 -6.76 16.14 9.76
C ASN A 148 -7.14 15.89 8.30
N ILE A 149 -8.38 16.24 7.95
CA ILE A 149 -8.94 15.93 6.61
C ILE A 149 -8.30 16.80 5.52
N VAL A 150 -7.94 18.04 5.84
CA VAL A 150 -7.35 18.99 4.87
C VAL A 150 -5.91 18.60 4.55
N GLU A 151 -5.12 18.31 5.58
CA GLU A 151 -3.75 17.82 5.41
C GLU A 151 -3.69 16.37 4.91
N LYS A 152 -4.80 15.62 5.01
CA LYS A 152 -4.89 14.19 4.72
C LYS A 152 -3.88 13.37 5.52
N LYS A 153 -3.74 13.73 6.81
CA LYS A 153 -2.81 13.09 7.75
C LYS A 153 -3.57 12.49 8.92
N CYS A 154 -2.99 11.43 9.47
CA CYS A 154 -3.43 10.73 10.67
C CYS A 154 -2.28 10.77 11.66
N SER A 155 -2.54 10.88 12.97
CA SER A 155 -1.47 10.78 13.97
C SER A 155 -0.76 9.41 13.94
N CYS A 156 -1.37 8.42 13.31
CA CYS A 156 -0.79 7.11 13.04
C CYS A 156 0.24 7.10 11.88
N ARG A 157 0.34 8.15 11.05
CA ARG A 157 1.29 8.25 9.91
C ARG A 157 1.68 9.68 9.52
#